data_AF-A0A4Q5W8M8-F1
#
_entry.id   AF-A0A4Q5W8M8-F1
#
_cell.length_a   1.000
_cell.length_b   1.000
_cell.length_c   1.000
_cell.angle_alpha   90.00
_cell.angle_beta   90.00
_cell.angle_gamma   90.00
#
_symmetry.space_group_name_H-M   'P 1'
#
loop_
_entity.id
_entity.type
_entity.pdbx_description
1 polymer ?
#
loop_
_entity_poly.entity_id
_entity_poly.type
_entity_poly.pdbx_seq_one_letter_code
_entity_poly.pdbx_strand_id
1 'polypeptide(L)'
;MGTSGGYRMLLRRVINHLRRQEWTAIGIDFVIVVVGVFLAMQVTNWNAERAEQAHAGYLTGALQAEFEGIEAELTTSLDNITRYQAASRSLATALRDGDLPPDDAQVKDWVVNSINLGRQSPRSAVYLQMVSDGDLRLIKD
;
A
#
# COMPACT_ATOMS: atom_id res chain seq x y z
N MET A 1 9.30 -87.13 -23.14
CA MET A 1 9.63 -86.07 -22.15
C MET A 1 10.13 -84.84 -22.91
N GLY A 2 9.41 -83.72 -22.93
CA GLY A 2 9.96 -82.49 -23.55
C GLY A 2 8.97 -81.47 -24.09
N THR A 3 8.10 -80.91 -23.25
CA THR A 3 7.31 -79.70 -23.61
C THR A 3 7.15 -78.76 -22.41
N SER A 4 8.25 -78.43 -21.72
CA SER A 4 8.22 -77.53 -20.55
C SER A 4 8.86 -76.15 -20.78
N GLY A 5 9.42 -75.88 -21.97
CA GLY A 5 10.16 -74.63 -22.26
C GLY A 5 9.31 -73.45 -22.78
N GLY A 6 8.32 -73.70 -23.65
CA GLY A 6 7.60 -72.64 -24.37
C GLY A 6 6.64 -71.81 -23.50
N TYR A 7 5.93 -72.46 -22.57
CA TYR A 7 4.95 -71.79 -21.69
C TYR A 7 5.62 -70.79 -20.71
N ARG A 8 6.83 -71.09 -20.21
CA ARG A 8 7.57 -70.20 -19.30
C ARG A 8 7.96 -68.87 -19.94
N MET A 9 8.25 -68.84 -21.25
CA MET A 9 8.68 -67.61 -21.94
C MET A 9 7.50 -66.68 -22.29
N LEU A 10 6.34 -67.24 -22.66
CA LEU A 10 5.11 -66.47 -22.90
C LEU A 10 4.57 -65.85 -21.61
N LEU A 11 4.50 -66.63 -20.51
CA LEU A 11 4.10 -66.13 -19.20
C LEU A 11 5.04 -65.02 -18.69
N ARG A 12 6.36 -65.18 -18.88
CA ARG A 12 7.35 -64.12 -18.54
C ARG A 12 7.14 -62.85 -19.35
N ARG A 13 6.84 -62.93 -20.65
CA ARG A 13 6.63 -61.74 -21.51
C ARG A 13 5.35 -60.98 -21.14
N VAL A 14 4.27 -61.70 -20.84
CA VAL A 14 2.98 -61.10 -20.46
C VAL A 14 3.07 -60.45 -19.07
N ILE A 15 3.70 -61.11 -18.08
CA ILE A 15 3.91 -60.53 -16.74
C ILE A 15 4.81 -59.29 -16.81
N ASN A 16 5.83 -59.28 -17.68
CA ASN A 16 6.69 -58.11 -17.88
C ASN A 16 5.96 -56.96 -18.58
N HIS A 17 5.05 -57.23 -19.52
CA HIS A 17 4.24 -56.18 -20.16
C HIS A 17 3.19 -55.59 -19.22
N LEU A 18 2.52 -56.43 -18.43
CA LEU A 18 1.53 -55.98 -17.44
C LEU A 18 2.19 -55.15 -16.34
N ARG A 19 3.34 -55.57 -15.80
CA ARG A 19 4.09 -54.73 -14.85
C ARG A 19 4.50 -53.38 -15.45
N ARG A 20 4.81 -53.30 -16.74
CA ARG A 20 5.21 -52.03 -17.37
C ARG A 20 4.04 -51.06 -17.55
N GLN A 21 2.85 -51.59 -17.88
CA GLN A 21 1.63 -50.79 -18.01
C GLN A 21 1.15 -50.22 -16.67
N GLU A 22 1.08 -51.04 -15.62
CA GLU A 22 0.67 -50.59 -14.29
C GLU A 22 1.59 -49.51 -13.73
N TRP A 23 2.92 -49.63 -13.94
CA TRP A 23 3.86 -48.59 -13.51
C TRP A 23 3.72 -47.28 -14.30
N THR A 24 3.29 -47.34 -15.56
CA THR A 24 3.00 -46.13 -16.35
C THR A 24 1.76 -45.42 -15.83
N ALA A 25 0.71 -46.17 -15.46
CA ALA A 25 -0.49 -45.62 -14.84
C ALA A 25 -0.17 -44.94 -13.50
N ILE A 26 0.58 -45.60 -12.62
CA ILE A 26 1.04 -45.03 -11.34
C ILE A 26 1.89 -43.77 -11.55
N GLY A 27 2.75 -43.76 -12.59
CA GLY A 27 3.55 -42.58 -12.94
C GLY A 27 2.70 -41.40 -13.39
N ILE A 28 1.67 -41.64 -14.20
CA ILE A 28 0.72 -40.60 -14.63
C ILE A 28 -0.05 -40.06 -13.43
N ASP A 29 -0.58 -40.92 -12.56
CA ASP A 29 -1.30 -40.51 -11.35
C ASP A 29 -0.42 -39.64 -10.44
N PHE A 30 0.85 -40.01 -10.27
CA PHE A 30 1.81 -39.21 -9.50
C PHE A 30 2.04 -37.83 -10.14
N VAL A 31 2.25 -37.77 -11.45
CA VAL A 31 2.45 -36.48 -12.16
C VAL A 31 1.21 -35.60 -12.04
N ILE A 32 0.01 -36.16 -12.18
CA ILE A 32 -1.24 -35.40 -12.02
C ILE A 32 -1.34 -34.81 -10.61
N VAL A 33 -1.02 -35.59 -9.57
CA VAL A 33 -1.04 -35.09 -8.17
C VAL A 33 -0.02 -33.98 -7.97
N VAL A 34 1.23 -34.15 -8.43
CA VAL A 34 2.27 -33.12 -8.29
C VAL A 34 1.88 -31.84 -9.04
N VAL A 35 1.41 -31.97 -10.28
CA VAL A 35 0.91 -30.83 -11.07
C VAL A 35 -0.28 -30.17 -10.37
N GLY A 36 -1.19 -30.94 -9.78
CA GLY A 36 -2.32 -30.43 -9.01
C GLY A 36 -1.88 -29.58 -7.82
N VAL A 37 -0.91 -30.06 -7.03
CA VAL A 37 -0.34 -29.30 -5.89
C VAL A 37 0.39 -28.05 -6.37
N PHE A 38 1.17 -28.15 -7.45
CA PHE A 38 1.83 -26.99 -8.05
C PHE A 38 0.81 -25.93 -8.48
N LEU A 39 -0.24 -26.30 -9.21
CA LEU A 39 -1.28 -25.37 -9.64
C LEU A 39 -2.02 -24.75 -8.45
N ALA A 40 -2.30 -25.53 -7.40
CA ALA A 40 -2.93 -25.00 -6.19
C ALA A 40 -2.08 -23.92 -5.52
N MET A 41 -0.76 -24.13 -5.42
CA MET A 41 0.17 -23.10 -4.92
C MET A 41 0.20 -21.88 -5.84
N GLN A 42 0.27 -22.09 -7.15
CA GLN A 42 0.31 -20.98 -8.12
C GLN A 42 -0.95 -20.10 -8.04
N VAL A 43 -2.14 -20.69 -7.94
CA VAL A 43 -3.40 -19.93 -7.79
C VAL A 43 -3.41 -19.14 -6.49
N THR A 44 -2.92 -19.74 -5.40
CA THR A 44 -2.85 -19.07 -4.09
C THR A 44 -1.89 -17.86 -4.14
N ASN A 45 -0.72 -18.04 -4.77
CA ASN A 45 0.27 -16.97 -4.93
C ASN A 45 -0.26 -15.84 -5.83
N TRP A 46 -0.88 -16.18 -6.96
CA TRP A 46 -1.47 -15.18 -7.85
C TRP A 46 -2.56 -14.35 -7.18
N ASN A 47 -3.39 -15.00 -6.36
CA ASN A 47 -4.42 -14.29 -5.59
C ASN A 47 -3.80 -13.34 -4.56
N ALA A 48 -2.73 -13.76 -3.87
CA ALA A 48 -2.00 -12.91 -2.93
C ALA A 48 -1.33 -11.71 -3.62
N GLU A 49 -0.63 -11.93 -4.73
CA GLU A 49 -0.01 -10.86 -5.52
C GLU A 49 -1.04 -9.84 -6.02
N ARG A 50 -2.20 -10.32 -6.50
CA ARG A 50 -3.29 -9.45 -6.95
C ARG A 50 -3.85 -8.61 -5.80
N ALA A 51 -4.05 -9.20 -4.63
CA ALA A 51 -4.53 -8.49 -3.45
C ALA A 51 -3.51 -7.44 -2.98
N GLU A 52 -2.22 -7.77 -2.98
CA GLU A 52 -1.16 -6.84 -2.58
C GLU A 52 -1.01 -5.67 -3.56
N GLN A 53 -1.13 -5.91 -4.87
CA GLN A 53 -1.17 -4.84 -5.88
C GLN A 53 -2.38 -3.91 -5.70
N ALA A 54 -3.56 -4.46 -5.39
CA ALA A 54 -4.75 -3.65 -5.12
C ALA A 54 -4.57 -2.80 -3.84
N HIS A 55 -3.97 -3.37 -2.80
CA HIS A 55 -3.66 -2.66 -1.56
C HIS A 55 -2.64 -1.53 -1.79
N ALA A 56 -1.57 -1.80 -2.54
CA ALA A 56 -0.57 -0.80 -2.91
C ALA A 56 -1.18 0.39 -3.68
N GLY A 57 -2.06 0.09 -4.64
CA GLY A 57 -2.76 1.14 -5.41
C GLY A 57 -3.68 1.99 -4.53
N TYR A 58 -4.39 1.36 -3.59
CA TYR A 58 -5.22 2.08 -2.61
C TYR A 58 -4.38 3.01 -1.73
N LEU A 59 -3.30 2.51 -1.12
CA LEU A 59 -2.42 3.29 -0.25
C LEU A 59 -1.81 4.48 -1.00
N THR A 60 -1.35 4.26 -2.23
CA THR A 60 -0.78 5.32 -3.06
C THR A 60 -1.79 6.41 -3.36
N GLY A 61 -3.02 6.05 -3.75
CA GLY A 61 -4.09 7.02 -4.00
C GLY A 61 -4.54 7.76 -2.74
N ALA A 62 -4.64 7.06 -1.61
CA ALA A 62 -4.97 7.67 -0.33
C ALA A 62 -3.88 8.66 0.13
N LEU A 63 -2.62 8.28 -0.02
CA LEU A 63 -1.47 9.12 0.31
C LEU A 63 -1.44 10.38 -0.56
N GLN A 64 -1.64 10.23 -1.88
CA GLN A 64 -1.72 11.35 -2.80
C GLN A 64 -2.84 12.33 -2.41
N ALA A 65 -4.06 11.83 -2.20
CA ALA A 65 -5.19 12.67 -1.82
C ALA A 65 -4.97 13.39 -0.47
N GLU A 66 -4.31 12.73 0.48
CA GLU A 66 -3.95 13.35 1.75
C GLU A 66 -2.91 14.47 1.55
N PHE A 67 -1.87 14.24 0.73
CA PHE A 67 -0.87 15.27 0.44
C PHE A 67 -1.43 16.47 -0.30
N GLU A 68 -2.35 16.27 -1.25
CA GLU A 68 -3.09 17.37 -1.91
C GLU A 68 -3.87 18.21 -0.89
N GLY A 69 -4.50 17.56 0.10
CA GLY A 69 -5.17 18.24 1.20
C GLY A 69 -4.20 19.01 2.11
N ILE A 70 -3.06 18.40 2.46
CA ILE A 70 -2.01 19.02 3.27
C ILE A 70 -1.42 20.24 2.56
N GLU A 71 -1.21 20.20 1.25
CA GLU A 71 -0.71 21.33 0.47
C GLU A 71 -1.66 22.54 0.50
N ALA A 72 -2.96 22.29 0.34
CA ALA A 72 -3.98 23.34 0.45
C ALA A 72 -4.04 23.95 1.88
N GLU A 73 -3.91 23.11 2.91
CA GLU A 73 -3.88 23.55 4.30
C GLU A 73 -2.59 24.33 4.63
N LEU A 74 -1.45 23.92 4.10
CA LEU A 74 -0.17 24.63 4.24
C LEU A 74 -0.25 26.02 3.62
N THR A 75 -0.85 26.14 2.44
CA THR A 75 -1.05 27.44 1.78
C THR A 75 -1.88 28.38 2.65
N THR A 76 -2.97 27.87 3.23
CA THR A 76 -3.81 28.64 4.15
C THR A 76 -3.06 29.01 5.44
N SER A 77 -2.24 28.10 5.95
CA SER A 77 -1.43 28.32 7.15
C SER A 77 -0.39 29.42 6.93
N LEU A 78 0.25 29.46 5.76
CA LEU A 78 1.21 30.51 5.40
C LEU A 78 0.54 31.90 5.31
N ASP A 79 -0.67 31.99 4.75
CA ASP A 79 -1.43 33.24 4.71
C ASP A 79 -1.79 33.71 6.14
N ASN A 80 -2.25 32.80 7.00
CA ASN A 80 -2.56 33.10 8.40
C ASN A 80 -1.33 33.60 9.17
N ILE A 81 -0.18 32.94 9.01
CA ILE A 81 1.08 33.37 9.64
C ILE A 81 1.49 34.76 9.14
N THR A 82 1.34 35.03 7.85
CA THR A 82 1.67 36.34 7.25
C THR A 82 0.78 37.45 7.81
N ARG A 83 -0.54 37.21 7.88
CA ARG A 83 -1.51 38.13 8.48
C ARG A 83 -1.22 38.37 9.95
N TYR A 84 -0.94 37.32 10.69
CA TYR A 84 -0.56 37.39 12.11
C TYR A 84 0.67 38.28 12.31
N GLN A 85 1.72 38.08 11.51
CA GLN A 85 2.95 38.88 11.61
C GLN A 85 2.71 40.34 11.25
N ALA A 86 1.95 40.61 10.19
CA ALA A 86 1.62 41.96 9.77
C ALA A 86 0.80 42.69 10.84
N ALA A 87 -0.28 42.08 11.32
CA ALA A 87 -1.14 42.63 12.36
C ALA A 87 -0.38 42.90 13.66
N SER A 88 0.45 41.94 14.10
CA SER A 88 1.27 42.10 15.30
C SER A 88 2.27 43.26 15.17
N ARG A 89 2.91 43.42 14.00
CA ARG A 89 3.83 44.54 13.73
C ARG A 89 3.12 45.89 13.70
N SER A 90 1.99 45.98 13.02
CA SER A 90 1.20 47.21 12.95
C SER A 90 0.72 47.63 14.33
N LEU A 91 0.16 46.71 15.11
CA LEU A 91 -0.30 46.98 16.47
C LEU A 91 0.85 47.40 17.39
N ALA A 92 1.98 46.70 17.34
CA ALA A 92 3.14 47.04 18.17
C ALA A 92 3.73 48.41 17.83
N THR A 93 3.70 48.81 16.54
CA THR A 93 4.17 50.12 16.09
C THR A 93 3.20 51.23 16.53
N ALA A 94 1.90 51.06 16.29
CA ALA A 94 0.88 52.02 16.70
C ALA A 94 0.84 52.25 18.22
N LEU A 95 0.98 51.17 19.02
CA LEU A 95 1.06 51.28 20.48
C LEU A 95 2.33 51.99 20.96
N ARG A 96 3.45 51.83 20.26
CA ARG A 96 4.72 52.50 20.59
C ARG A 96 4.65 53.99 20.30
N ASP A 97 4.11 54.34 19.13
CA ASP A 97 4.10 55.72 18.63
C ASP A 97 2.90 56.51 19.16
N GLY A 98 1.95 55.84 19.82
CA GLY A 98 0.71 56.44 20.31
C GLY A 98 -0.28 56.80 19.20
N ASP A 99 -0.03 56.33 17.98
CA ASP A 99 -0.79 56.64 16.76
C ASP A 99 -1.65 55.44 16.38
N LEU A 100 -2.66 55.19 17.21
CA LEU A 100 -3.68 54.20 16.87
C LEU A 100 -4.57 54.77 15.76
N PRO A 101 -4.91 53.95 14.73
CA PRO A 101 -5.87 54.36 13.72
C PRO A 101 -7.16 54.88 14.36
N PRO A 102 -7.75 55.96 13.81
CA PRO A 102 -9.03 56.47 14.31
C PRO A 102 -10.21 55.53 14.01
N ASP A 103 -9.99 54.51 13.18
CA ASP A 103 -10.97 53.48 12.85
C ASP A 103 -10.85 52.26 13.79
N ASP A 104 -11.85 52.10 14.66
CA ASP A 104 -11.97 50.98 15.58
C ASP A 104 -12.02 49.63 14.86
N ALA A 105 -12.53 49.57 13.62
CA ALA A 105 -12.60 48.33 12.85
C ALA A 105 -11.20 47.83 12.46
N GLN A 106 -10.31 48.74 12.05
CA GLN A 106 -8.93 48.42 11.73
C GLN A 106 -8.14 47.96 12.97
N VAL A 107 -8.30 48.65 14.11
CA VAL A 107 -7.67 48.25 15.37
C VAL A 107 -8.14 46.86 15.79
N LYS A 108 -9.45 46.59 15.68
CA LYS A 108 -10.03 45.28 15.97
C LYS A 108 -9.48 44.19 15.05
N ASP A 109 -9.35 44.47 13.75
CA ASP A 109 -8.78 43.52 12.80
C ASP A 109 -7.33 43.17 13.16
N TRP A 110 -6.51 44.16 13.51
CA TRP A 110 -5.14 43.91 13.97
C TRP A 110 -5.11 43.07 15.25
N VAL A 111 -5.95 43.39 16.24
CA VAL A 111 -6.01 42.61 17.48
C VAL A 111 -6.40 41.16 17.21
N VAL A 112 -7.46 40.92 16.43
CA VAL A 112 -7.94 39.57 16.10
C VAL A 112 -6.89 38.78 15.33
N ASN A 113 -6.27 39.39 14.32
CA ASN A 113 -5.26 38.70 13.52
C ASN A 113 -3.94 38.49 14.29
N SER A 114 -3.59 39.36 15.25
CA SER A 114 -2.38 39.22 16.09
C SER A 114 -2.45 38.11 17.15
N ILE A 115 -3.60 37.46 17.31
CA ILE A 115 -3.78 36.32 18.23
C ILE A 115 -4.16 35.02 17.52
N ASN A 116 -4.41 35.07 16.22
CA ASN A 116 -4.89 33.93 15.45
C ASN A 116 -3.79 33.41 14.51
N LEU A 117 -3.08 32.37 14.96
CA LEU A 117 -2.04 31.70 14.17
C LEU A 117 -2.59 30.63 13.20
N GLY A 118 -3.91 30.41 13.17
CA GLY A 118 -4.51 29.32 12.41
C GLY A 118 -4.18 27.93 13.00
N ARG A 119 -4.60 26.87 12.30
CA ARG A 119 -4.26 25.48 12.66
C ARG A 119 -2.87 25.15 12.10
N GLN A 120 -2.08 24.38 12.85
CA GLN A 120 -0.85 23.78 12.32
C GLN A 120 -1.21 22.62 11.40
N SER A 121 -0.56 22.54 10.25
CA SER A 121 -0.82 21.47 9.28
C SER A 121 -0.60 20.09 9.91
N PRO A 122 -1.57 19.17 9.77
CA PRO A 122 -1.48 17.85 10.34
C PRO A 122 -0.38 17.03 9.67
N ARG A 123 0.21 16.10 10.41
CA ARG A 123 1.08 15.06 9.86
C ARG A 123 0.23 14.06 9.08
N SER A 124 0.72 13.60 7.92
CA SER A 124 0.05 12.56 7.14
C SER A 124 -0.17 11.30 7.98
N ALA A 125 -1.44 10.96 8.20
CA ALA A 125 -1.86 9.77 8.92
C ALA A 125 -1.61 8.51 8.07
N VAL A 126 -1.82 8.60 6.75
CA VAL A 126 -1.58 7.48 5.82
C VAL A 126 -0.10 7.12 5.83
N TYR A 127 0.80 8.10 5.77
CA TYR A 127 2.25 7.86 5.89
C TYR A 127 2.61 7.19 7.21
N LEU A 128 2.11 7.69 8.34
CA LEU A 128 2.40 7.12 9.65
C LEU A 128 1.91 5.67 9.77
N GLN A 129 0.74 5.37 9.21
CA GLN A 129 0.22 4.03 9.14
C GLN A 129 1.11 3.12 8.28
N MET A 130 1.52 3.57 7.09
CA MET A 130 2.41 2.79 6.22
C MET A 130 3.77 2.49 6.86
N VAL A 131 4.31 3.44 7.64
CA VAL A 131 5.53 3.22 8.43
C VAL A 131 5.30 2.18 9.52
N SER A 132 4.18 2.26 10.23
CA SER A 132 3.81 1.33 11.30
C SER A 132 3.59 -0.10 10.79
N ASP A 133 2.89 -0.22 9.67
CA ASP A 133 2.48 -1.51 9.10
C ASP A 133 3.56 -2.13 8.20
N GLY A 134 4.62 -1.38 7.90
CA GLY A 134 5.71 -1.81 7.01
C GLY A 134 5.32 -1.81 5.52
N ASP A 135 4.23 -1.12 5.18
CA ASP A 135 3.67 -1.06 3.83
C ASP A 135 4.43 -0.10 2.90
N LEU A 136 5.45 0.60 3.40
CA LEU A 136 6.36 1.39 2.55
C LEU A 136 6.99 0.56 1.42
N ARG A 137 7.17 -0.75 1.63
CA ARG A 137 7.67 -1.69 0.61
C ARG A 137 6.73 -1.85 -0.60
N LEU A 138 5.47 -1.44 -0.47
CA LEU A 138 4.44 -1.60 -1.48
C LEU A 138 4.41 -0.45 -2.50
N ILE A 139 5.00 0.69 -2.14
CA ILE A 139 5.16 1.80 -3.09
C ILE A 139 6.32 1.47 -4.02
N LYS A 140 6.02 1.49 -5.33
CA LYS A 140 7.00 1.31 -6.40
C LYS A 140 7.48 2.68 -6.87
N ASP A 141 8.76 2.77 -7.24
CA ASP A 141 9.35 3.94 -7.92
C ASP A 141 8.61 4.32 -9.21
#